data_AF-A0A7Z0DSD6-F1
#
_entry.id   AF-A0A7Z0DSD6-F1
#
_cell.length_a   1.000
_cell.length_b   1.000
_cell.length_c   1.000
_cell.angle_alpha   90.00
_cell.angle_beta   90.00
_cell.angle_gamma   90.00
#
_symmetry.space_group_name_H-M   'P 1'
#
loop_
_entity.id
_entity.type
_entity.pdbx_description
1 polymer ?
#
loop_
_entity_poly.entity_id
_entity_poly.type
_entity_poly.pdbx_seq_one_letter_code
_entity_poly.pdbx_strand_id
1 'polypeptide(L)'
;MADTAWRDDSWTVDAAVVIERAETADELRDALLALPFIYRSAVVLHDMEGLTVPVIASIQSISLAAAKQRLRRGRMMLVTALAELKSRPLDQLPLRCWDARSQVSAYIDNELSAAKRQRLEAHLASCPTCPPIYASLVGVTAALGALADEAALGPNQIQRVREALQQRHKGDTNVGPSAAP
;
A
#
# COMPACT_ATOMS: atom_id res chain seq x y z
N MET A 1 -18.44 14.82 10.22
CA MET A 1 -19.02 16.17 10.08
C MET A 1 -19.04 16.71 8.63
N ALA A 2 -18.59 15.96 7.61
CA ALA A 2 -18.60 16.41 6.20
C ALA A 2 -19.93 16.19 5.42
N ASP A 3 -20.96 15.57 6.02
CA ASP A 3 -22.18 15.16 5.28
C ASP A 3 -23.16 16.32 4.96
N THR A 4 -22.87 17.56 5.38
CA THR A 4 -23.83 18.68 5.23
C THR A 4 -23.33 19.81 4.33
N ALA A 5 -22.01 19.95 4.12
CA ALA A 5 -21.44 21.07 3.38
C ALA A 5 -21.97 21.18 1.95
N TRP A 6 -22.09 20.06 1.22
CA TRP A 6 -22.60 20.03 -0.17
C TRP A 6 -24.09 20.38 -0.32
N ARG A 7 -24.85 20.54 0.77
CA ARG A 7 -26.24 21.02 0.71
C ARG A 7 -26.32 22.54 0.64
N ASP A 8 -25.22 23.22 0.94
CA ASP A 8 -25.09 24.66 0.82
C ASP A 8 -24.79 25.02 -0.64
N ASP A 9 -25.58 25.91 -1.24
CA ASP A 9 -25.40 26.36 -2.62
C ASP A 9 -24.08 27.11 -2.84
N SER A 10 -23.44 27.58 -1.76
CA SER A 10 -22.12 28.20 -1.80
C SER A 10 -20.96 27.19 -1.76
N TRP A 11 -21.23 25.90 -1.55
CA TRP A 11 -20.20 24.88 -1.52
C TRP A 11 -19.58 24.65 -2.89
N THR A 12 -18.26 24.70 -2.95
CA THR A 12 -17.49 24.45 -4.17
C THR A 12 -16.16 23.78 -3.83
N VAL A 13 -15.56 23.14 -4.83
CA VAL A 13 -14.22 22.55 -4.78
C VAL A 13 -13.43 23.00 -6.00
N ASP A 14 -12.11 22.99 -5.91
CA ASP A 14 -11.27 23.12 -7.10
C ASP A 14 -11.35 21.81 -7.91
N ALA A 15 -12.07 21.86 -9.03
CA ALA A 15 -12.30 20.70 -9.88
C ALA A 15 -11.00 20.17 -10.51
N ALA A 16 -10.04 21.04 -10.85
CA ALA A 16 -8.78 20.61 -11.46
C ALA A 16 -7.97 19.76 -10.47
N VAL A 17 -7.89 20.21 -9.22
CA VAL A 17 -7.22 19.46 -8.13
C VAL A 17 -7.90 18.11 -7.86
N VAL A 18 -9.23 18.07 -7.84
CA VAL A 18 -9.97 16.82 -7.63
C VAL A 18 -9.72 15.83 -8.76
N ILE A 19 -9.73 16.29 -10.01
CA ILE A 19 -9.50 15.43 -11.19
C ILE A 19 -8.07 14.91 -11.19
N GLU A 20 -7.07 15.77 -11.01
CA GLU A 20 -5.65 15.39 -10.96
C GLU A 20 -5.42 14.28 -9.93
N ARG A 21 -5.97 14.43 -8.72
CA ARG A 21 -5.82 13.42 -7.67
C ARG A 21 -6.56 12.12 -7.96
N ALA A 22 -7.72 12.20 -8.62
CA ALA A 22 -8.49 11.02 -9.01
C ALA A 22 -7.76 10.15 -10.06
N GLU A 23 -6.78 10.70 -10.78
CA GLU A 23 -5.94 9.93 -11.71
C GLU A 23 -4.98 8.98 -10.99
N THR A 24 -4.68 9.24 -9.71
CA THR A 24 -3.79 8.37 -8.94
C THR A 24 -4.58 7.31 -8.15
N ALA A 25 -4.26 6.04 -8.41
CA ALA A 25 -4.98 4.92 -7.80
C ALA A 25 -4.86 4.90 -6.26
N ASP A 26 -3.74 5.39 -5.71
CA ASP A 26 -3.54 5.42 -4.26
C ASP A 26 -4.31 6.55 -3.57
N GLU A 27 -4.37 7.75 -4.14
CA GLU A 27 -5.17 8.84 -3.56
C GLU A 27 -6.66 8.54 -3.65
N LEU A 28 -7.11 7.89 -4.74
CA LEU A 28 -8.51 7.45 -4.86
C LEU A 28 -8.85 6.40 -3.79
N ARG A 29 -7.94 5.46 -3.51
CA ARG A 29 -8.11 4.48 -2.43
C ARG A 29 -8.14 5.13 -1.05
N ASP A 30 -7.25 6.08 -0.79
CA ASP A 30 -7.18 6.78 0.49
C ASP A 30 -8.43 7.65 0.72
N ALA A 31 -8.88 8.37 -0.31
CA ALA A 31 -10.11 9.12 -0.28
C ALA A 31 -11.32 8.20 -0.01
N LEU A 32 -11.40 7.05 -0.68
CA LEU A 32 -12.43 6.04 -0.40
C LEU A 32 -12.36 5.56 1.06
N LEU A 33 -11.18 5.29 1.60
CA LEU A 33 -11.02 4.81 2.98
C LEU A 33 -11.45 5.84 4.03
N ALA A 34 -11.36 7.14 3.72
CA ALA A 34 -11.84 8.21 4.58
C ALA A 34 -13.39 8.24 4.72
N LEU A 35 -14.13 7.61 3.79
CA LEU A 35 -15.59 7.55 3.86
C LEU A 35 -16.05 6.50 4.89
N PRO A 36 -17.12 6.79 5.66
CA PRO A 36 -17.84 5.78 6.41
C PRO A 36 -18.25 4.60 5.52
N PHE A 37 -18.15 3.38 6.06
CA PHE A 37 -18.33 2.13 5.31
C PHE A 37 -19.62 2.08 4.47
N ILE A 38 -20.74 2.58 5.00
CA ILE A 38 -22.04 2.55 4.30
C ILE A 38 -22.07 3.39 3.02
N TYR A 39 -21.25 4.43 2.93
CA TYR A 39 -21.14 5.30 1.75
C TYR A 39 -20.06 4.78 0.82
N ARG A 40 -18.90 4.41 1.38
CA ARG A 40 -17.79 3.78 0.65
C ARG A 40 -18.26 2.55 -0.13
N SER A 41 -18.95 1.63 0.54
CA SER A 41 -19.44 0.38 -0.08
C SER A 41 -20.45 0.64 -1.21
N ALA A 42 -21.32 1.65 -1.09
CA ALA A 42 -22.26 2.00 -2.14
C ALA A 42 -21.54 2.54 -3.40
N VAL A 43 -20.52 3.37 -3.21
CA VAL A 43 -19.68 3.88 -4.32
C VAL A 43 -18.89 2.76 -4.98
N VAL A 44 -18.21 1.91 -4.20
CA VAL A 44 -17.43 0.78 -4.74
C VAL A 44 -18.32 -0.15 -5.55
N LEU A 45 -19.44 -0.61 -4.98
CA LEU A 45 -20.34 -1.53 -5.69
C LEU A 45 -20.90 -0.93 -6.98
N HIS A 46 -21.16 0.37 -7.03
CA HIS A 46 -21.70 1.01 -8.23
C HIS A 46 -20.62 1.39 -9.24
N ASP A 47 -19.66 2.21 -8.81
CA ASP A 47 -18.73 2.92 -9.68
C ASP A 47 -17.47 2.10 -9.99
N MET A 48 -17.09 1.15 -9.11
CA MET A 48 -15.97 0.24 -9.34
C MET A 48 -16.43 -1.10 -9.93
N GLU A 49 -17.50 -1.69 -9.39
CA GLU A 49 -18.00 -3.01 -9.81
C GLU A 49 -19.12 -2.95 -10.87
N GLY A 50 -19.61 -1.75 -11.21
CA GLY A 50 -20.64 -1.55 -12.24
C GLY A 50 -22.05 -2.03 -11.86
N LEU A 51 -22.33 -2.30 -10.58
CA LEU A 51 -23.62 -2.84 -10.16
C LEU A 51 -24.71 -1.75 -10.13
N THR A 52 -25.92 -2.13 -10.53
CA THR A 52 -27.07 -1.21 -10.54
C THR A 52 -27.56 -0.92 -9.12
N VAL A 53 -28.12 0.26 -8.89
CA VAL A 53 -28.65 0.67 -7.57
C VAL A 53 -29.69 -0.32 -6.99
N PRO A 54 -30.60 -0.93 -7.77
CA PRO A 54 -31.47 -2.00 -7.27
C PRO A 54 -30.70 -3.22 -6.76
N VAL A 55 -29.66 -3.67 -7.46
CA VAL A 55 -28.80 -4.79 -7.01
C VAL A 55 -28.09 -4.43 -5.72
N ILE A 56 -27.56 -3.21 -5.61
CA ILE A 56 -26.91 -2.71 -4.40
C ILE A 56 -27.89 -2.67 -3.21
N ALA A 57 -29.13 -2.23 -3.45
CA ALA A 57 -30.17 -2.21 -2.42
C ALA A 57 -30.43 -3.62 -1.86
N SER A 58 -30.51 -4.62 -2.75
CA SER A 58 -30.62 -6.03 -2.38
C SER A 58 -29.40 -6.53 -1.60
N ILE A 59 -28.18 -6.30 -2.10
CA ILE A 59 -26.92 -6.71 -1.43
C ILE A 59 -26.82 -6.12 -0.02
N GLN A 60 -27.16 -4.84 0.13
CA GLN A 60 -27.05 -4.11 1.39
C GLN A 60 -28.28 -4.28 2.30
N SER A 61 -29.30 -5.01 1.86
CA SER A 61 -30.57 -5.19 2.58
C SER A 61 -31.22 -3.87 3.00
N ILE A 62 -31.36 -2.93 2.06
CA ILE A 62 -31.96 -1.61 2.27
C ILE A 62 -32.99 -1.27 1.18
N SER A 63 -33.77 -0.21 1.40
CA SER A 63 -34.65 0.31 0.36
C SER A 63 -33.89 0.91 -0.81
N LEU A 64 -34.48 0.87 -2.01
CA LEU A 64 -33.94 1.52 -3.20
C LEU A 64 -33.67 3.02 -2.98
N ALA A 65 -34.55 3.69 -2.24
CA ALA A 65 -34.38 5.10 -1.88
C ALA A 65 -33.14 5.32 -0.99
N ALA A 66 -32.91 4.45 0.00
CA ALA A 66 -31.73 4.52 0.85
C ALA A 66 -30.44 4.23 0.06
N ALA A 67 -30.47 3.28 -0.89
CA ALA A 67 -29.33 2.98 -1.76
C ALA A 67 -28.96 4.18 -2.65
N LYS A 68 -29.96 4.81 -3.30
CA LYS A 68 -29.77 6.04 -4.08
C LYS A 68 -29.16 7.16 -3.23
N GLN A 69 -29.68 7.35 -2.02
CA GLN A 69 -29.17 8.37 -1.11
C GLN A 69 -27.74 8.08 -0.66
N ARG A 70 -27.41 6.83 -0.32
CA ARG A 70 -26.06 6.43 0.08
C ARG A 70 -25.06 6.63 -1.06
N LEU A 71 -25.41 6.22 -2.28
CA LEU A 71 -24.55 6.41 -3.45
C LEU A 71 -24.32 7.90 -3.72
N ARG A 72 -25.38 8.72 -3.73
CA ARG A 72 -25.26 10.17 -3.94
C ARG A 72 -24.38 10.81 -2.88
N ARG A 73 -24.61 10.52 -1.59
CA ARG A 73 -23.80 11.06 -0.49
C ARG A 73 -22.35 10.57 -0.58
N GLY A 74 -22.15 9.29 -0.88
CA GLY A 74 -20.81 8.72 -1.07
C GLY A 74 -20.02 9.42 -2.16
N ARG A 75 -20.62 9.70 -3.32
CA ARG A 75 -19.94 10.45 -4.40
C ARG A 75 -19.55 11.87 -3.95
N MET A 76 -20.45 12.59 -3.27
CA MET A 76 -20.13 13.94 -2.76
C MET A 76 -19.03 13.91 -1.70
N MET A 77 -19.05 12.91 -0.81
CA MET A 77 -18.00 12.72 0.18
C MET A 77 -16.67 12.34 -0.45
N LEU A 78 -16.66 11.56 -1.54
CA LEU A 78 -15.44 11.21 -2.26
C LEU A 78 -14.81 12.44 -2.93
N VAL A 79 -15.62 13.28 -3.58
CA VAL A 79 -15.15 14.56 -4.14
C VAL A 79 -14.58 15.46 -3.04
N THR A 80 -15.27 15.57 -1.92
CA THR A 80 -14.79 16.35 -0.76
C THR A 80 -13.47 15.77 -0.23
N ALA A 81 -13.39 14.45 -0.07
CA ALA A 81 -12.19 13.78 0.42
C ALA A 81 -11.00 13.96 -0.52
N LEU A 82 -11.22 13.95 -1.84
CA LEU A 82 -10.18 14.23 -2.85
C LEU A 82 -9.75 15.70 -2.83
N ALA A 83 -10.68 16.65 -2.66
CA ALA A 83 -10.36 18.07 -2.56
C ALA A 83 -9.59 18.41 -1.28
N GLU A 84 -10.03 17.83 -0.16
CA GLU A 84 -9.44 18.02 1.18
C GLU A 84 -8.28 17.09 1.47
N LEU A 85 -7.94 16.19 0.54
CA LEU A 85 -6.70 15.43 0.58
C LEU A 85 -5.58 16.45 0.53
N LYS A 86 -5.20 17.01 1.69
CA LYS A 86 -3.87 17.61 1.82
C LYS A 86 -2.94 16.57 1.22
N SER A 87 -1.88 16.99 0.52
CA SER A 87 -0.71 16.15 0.32
C SER A 87 -0.14 15.83 1.69
N ARG A 88 -0.90 15.06 2.47
CA ARG A 88 -0.55 14.44 3.71
C ARG A 88 0.45 13.43 3.17
N PRO A 89 1.74 13.61 3.45
CA PRO A 89 2.72 12.75 2.83
C PRO A 89 2.26 11.32 3.12
N LEU A 90 2.29 10.48 2.08
CA LEU A 90 1.73 9.12 2.16
C LEU A 90 2.30 8.36 3.37
N ASP A 91 3.42 8.84 3.93
CA ASP A 91 4.05 8.45 5.18
C ASP A 91 3.19 8.52 6.47
N GLN A 92 2.17 9.36 6.52
CA GLN A 92 1.36 9.61 7.73
C GLN A 92 0.06 8.80 7.82
N LEU A 93 -0.36 8.12 6.75
CA LEU A 93 -1.47 7.17 6.83
C LEU A 93 -0.98 5.80 7.33
N PRO A 94 -1.77 5.09 8.16
CA PRO A 94 -1.44 3.73 8.55
C PRO A 94 -1.31 2.85 7.31
N LEU A 95 -0.20 2.11 7.22
CA LEU A 95 0.07 1.23 6.09
C LEU A 95 -1.08 0.22 5.92
N ARG A 96 -1.55 0.01 4.69
CA ARG A 96 -2.52 -1.04 4.38
C ARG A 96 -1.77 -2.38 4.27
N CYS A 97 -2.43 -3.50 4.55
CA CYS A 97 -1.78 -4.81 4.53
C CYS A 97 -1.17 -5.16 3.16
N TRP A 98 -1.78 -4.70 2.06
CA TRP A 98 -1.24 -4.91 0.72
C TRP A 98 0.06 -4.14 0.49
N ASP A 99 0.09 -2.85 0.84
CA ASP A 99 1.30 -2.02 0.71
C ASP A 99 2.42 -2.55 1.60
N ALA A 100 2.08 -3.06 2.79
CA ALA A 100 3.03 -3.73 3.67
C ALA A 100 3.65 -4.91 2.93
N ARG A 101 2.82 -5.86 2.50
CA ARG A 101 3.24 -7.08 1.79
C ARG A 101 4.07 -6.79 0.54
N SER A 102 3.76 -5.73 -0.20
CA SER A 102 4.54 -5.32 -1.38
C SER A 102 5.99 -4.93 -1.05
N GLN A 103 6.28 -4.57 0.20
CA GLN A 103 7.61 -4.16 0.68
C GLN A 103 8.41 -5.31 1.30
N VAL A 104 7.89 -6.54 1.33
CA VAL A 104 8.49 -7.64 2.11
C VAL A 104 9.91 -8.00 1.65
N SER A 105 10.17 -8.10 0.34
CA SER A 105 11.50 -8.46 -0.18
C SER A 105 12.52 -7.38 0.17
N ALA A 106 12.24 -6.13 -0.17
CA ALA A 106 13.12 -5.00 0.17
C ALA A 106 13.35 -4.85 1.68
N TYR A 107 12.40 -5.23 2.53
CA TYR A 107 12.59 -5.24 3.98
C TYR A 107 13.58 -6.32 4.42
N ILE A 108 13.46 -7.54 3.88
CA ILE A 108 14.38 -8.67 4.17
C ILE A 108 15.78 -8.36 3.65
N ASP A 109 15.88 -7.78 2.45
CA ASP A 109 17.13 -7.44 1.79
C ASP A 109 17.80 -6.18 2.36
N ASN A 110 17.23 -5.56 3.40
CA ASN A 110 17.70 -4.29 3.99
C ASN A 110 17.75 -3.09 3.03
N GLU A 111 16.91 -3.09 1.99
CA GLU A 111 16.89 -2.06 0.94
C GLU A 111 15.84 -0.96 1.19
N LEU A 112 15.01 -1.09 2.22
CA LEU A 112 14.07 -0.03 2.59
C LEU A 112 14.79 1.17 3.22
N SER A 113 14.43 2.38 2.77
CA SER A 113 14.74 3.62 3.49
C SER A 113 14.24 3.54 4.94
N ALA A 114 14.92 4.22 5.87
CA ALA A 114 14.56 4.25 7.30
C ALA A 114 13.07 4.58 7.55
N ALA A 115 12.51 5.55 6.82
CA ALA A 115 11.10 5.94 6.92
C ALA A 115 10.15 4.80 6.52
N LYS A 116 10.36 4.15 5.37
CA LYS A 116 9.54 3.01 4.91
C LYS A 116 9.62 1.84 5.88
N ARG A 117 10.82 1.52 6.37
CA ARG A 117 11.05 0.47 7.38
C ARG A 117 10.26 0.75 8.66
N GLN A 118 10.38 1.94 9.24
CA GLN A 118 9.67 2.31 10.46
C GLN A 118 8.14 2.18 10.29
N ARG A 119 7.60 2.60 9.15
CA ARG A 119 6.16 2.49 8.89
C ARG A 119 5.70 1.04 8.73
N LEU A 120 6.48 0.21 8.03
CA LEU A 120 6.19 -1.22 7.90
C LEU A 120 6.22 -1.90 9.27
N GLU A 121 7.22 -1.63 10.09
CA GLU A 121 7.32 -2.16 11.45
C GLU A 121 6.15 -1.71 12.33
N ALA A 122 5.72 -0.45 12.25
CA ALA A 122 4.53 0.04 12.95
C ALA A 122 3.25 -0.69 12.51
N HIS A 123 3.12 -1.01 11.22
CA HIS A 123 2.03 -1.86 10.73
C HIS A 123 2.12 -3.27 11.30
N LEU A 124 3.29 -3.91 11.25
CA LEU A 124 3.48 -5.27 11.79
C LEU A 124 3.20 -5.33 13.29
N ALA A 125 3.54 -4.30 14.06
CA ALA A 125 3.28 -4.25 15.49
C ALA A 125 1.78 -4.19 15.85
N SER A 126 0.93 -3.72 14.93
CA SER A 126 -0.51 -3.51 15.17
C SER A 126 -1.42 -4.43 14.36
N CYS A 127 -0.91 -5.07 13.30
CA CYS A 127 -1.69 -5.90 12.41
C CYS A 127 -1.81 -7.34 12.92
N PRO A 128 -3.01 -7.91 13.05
CA PRO A 128 -3.18 -9.28 13.55
C PRO A 128 -2.82 -10.36 12.53
N THR A 129 -2.60 -10.04 11.25
CA THR A 129 -2.46 -11.05 10.17
C THR A 129 -1.12 -11.02 9.44
N CYS A 130 -0.42 -9.89 9.40
CA CYS A 130 0.85 -9.77 8.67
C CYS A 130 2.06 -10.39 9.41
N PRO A 131 2.21 -10.28 10.74
CA PRO A 131 3.37 -10.85 11.46
C PRO A 131 3.68 -12.33 11.18
N PRO A 132 2.71 -13.27 11.21
CA PRO A 132 3.03 -14.68 10.94
C PRO A 132 3.58 -14.90 9.53
N ILE A 133 3.06 -14.18 8.52
CA ILE A 133 3.53 -14.28 7.12
C ILE A 133 5.00 -13.83 7.02
N TYR A 134 5.33 -12.70 7.64
CA TYR A 134 6.68 -12.14 7.62
C TYR A 134 7.67 -13.03 8.36
N ALA A 135 7.29 -13.52 9.55
CA ALA A 135 8.09 -14.43 10.33
C ALA A 135 8.40 -15.72 9.56
N SER A 136 7.40 -16.29 8.85
CA SER A 136 7.62 -17.46 8.00
C SER A 136 8.62 -17.18 6.87
N LEU A 137 8.52 -16.04 6.19
CA LEU A 137 9.43 -15.73 5.09
C LEU A 137 10.87 -15.46 5.57
N VAL A 138 11.03 -14.74 6.69
CA VAL A 138 12.33 -14.55 7.33
C VAL A 138 12.94 -15.89 7.77
N GLY A 139 12.12 -16.77 8.38
CA GLY A 139 12.57 -18.10 8.78
C GLY A 139 13.03 -18.97 7.61
N VAL A 140 12.26 -19.00 6.52
CA VAL A 140 12.60 -19.76 5.30
C VAL A 140 13.87 -19.22 4.64
N THR A 141 13.99 -17.91 4.48
CA THR A 141 15.17 -17.29 3.86
C THR A 141 16.44 -17.52 4.69
N ALA A 142 16.36 -17.42 6.01
CA ALA A 142 17.47 -17.76 6.90
C ALA A 142 17.87 -19.24 6.80
N ALA A 143 16.90 -20.16 6.76
CA ALA A 143 17.17 -21.59 6.60
C ALA A 143 17.82 -21.93 5.24
N LEU A 144 17.37 -21.28 4.16
CA LEU A 144 18.00 -21.42 2.84
C LEU A 144 19.44 -20.91 2.83
N GLY A 145 19.70 -19.77 3.48
CA GLY A 145 21.06 -19.25 3.63
C GLY A 145 21.98 -20.20 4.42
N ALA A 146 21.45 -20.88 5.43
CA ALA A 146 22.19 -21.84 6.25
C ALA A 146 22.48 -23.18 5.54
N LEU A 147 21.60 -23.61 4.62
CA LEU A 147 21.79 -24.84 3.84
C LEU A 147 23.05 -24.77 2.97
N ALA A 148 23.35 -23.59 2.40
CA ALA A 148 24.54 -23.34 1.58
C ALA A 148 24.82 -24.43 0.51
N ASP A 149 23.76 -25.03 -0.05
CA ASP A 149 23.88 -26.16 -0.97
C ASP A 149 24.00 -25.70 -2.43
N GLU A 150 25.23 -25.70 -2.96
CA GLU A 150 25.52 -25.39 -4.37
C GLU A 150 24.91 -26.41 -5.35
N ALA A 151 24.54 -27.61 -4.89
CA ALA A 151 24.03 -28.68 -5.76
C ALA A 151 22.67 -28.34 -6.40
N ALA A 152 21.95 -27.36 -5.85
CA ALA A 152 20.72 -26.83 -6.43
C ALA A 152 20.95 -25.98 -7.71
N LEU A 153 22.20 -25.59 -8.00
CA LEU A 153 22.56 -24.76 -9.14
C LEU A 153 23.10 -25.58 -10.31
N GLY A 154 22.86 -25.12 -11.54
CA GLY A 154 23.47 -25.71 -12.73
C GLY A 154 24.97 -25.38 -12.87
N PRO A 155 25.77 -26.15 -13.64
CA PRO A 155 27.22 -26.00 -13.72
C PRO A 155 27.69 -24.58 -14.11
N ASN A 156 26.99 -23.95 -15.07
CA ASN A 156 27.29 -22.59 -15.50
C ASN A 156 27.00 -21.54 -14.41
N GLN A 157 25.98 -21.77 -13.58
CA GLN A 157 25.64 -20.85 -12.49
C GLN A 157 26.66 -20.96 -11.35
N ILE A 158 27.07 -22.18 -11.00
CA ILE A 158 28.14 -22.43 -10.01
C ILE A 158 29.41 -21.69 -10.40
N GLN A 159 29.83 -21.80 -11.66
CA GLN A 159 31.03 -21.12 -12.15
C GLN A 159 30.92 -19.59 -12.01
N ARG A 160 29.80 -19.01 -12.43
CA ARG A 160 29.56 -17.55 -12.32
C ARG A 160 29.49 -17.07 -10.87
N VAL A 161 28.91 -17.87 -9.97
CA VAL A 161 28.86 -17.56 -8.52
C VAL A 161 30.27 -17.54 -7.94
N ARG A 162 31.10 -18.54 -8.25
CA ARG A 162 32.49 -18.60 -7.78
C ARG A 162 33.31 -17.40 -8.26
N GLU A 163 33.17 -17.04 -9.54
CA GLU A 163 33.84 -15.86 -10.11
C GLU A 163 33.41 -14.57 -9.39
N ALA A 164 32.10 -14.39 -9.15
CA ALA A 164 31.58 -13.21 -8.44
C ALA A 164 32.07 -13.14 -6.98
N LEU A 165 32.13 -14.28 -6.26
CA LEU A 165 32.63 -14.33 -4.89
C LEU A 165 34.13 -14.03 -4.80
N GLN A 166 34.93 -14.50 -5.76
CA GLN A 166 36.37 -14.17 -5.85
C GLN A 166 36.60 -12.69 -6.13
N GLN A 167 35.77 -12.07 -6.98
CA GLN A 167 35.83 -10.63 -7.25
C GLN A 167 35.47 -9.78 -6.03
N ARG A 168 34.45 -10.18 -5.25
CA ARG A 168 34.11 -9.52 -3.98
C ARG A 168 35.28 -9.57 -2.98
N HIS A 169 35.89 -10.74 -2.79
CA HIS A 169 37.05 -10.91 -1.90
C HIS A 169 38.28 -10.08 -2.33
N LYS A 170 38.49 -9.87 -3.64
CA LYS A 170 39.55 -8.97 -4.14
C LYS A 170 39.22 -7.49 -3.96
N GLY A 171 37.94 -7.12 -3.99
CA GLY A 171 37.48 -5.75 -3.73
C GLY A 171 37.65 -5.36 -2.26
N ASP A 172 37.27 -6.26 -1.35
CA ASP A 172 37.37 -6.03 0.10
C ASP A 172 38.83 -6.01 0.61
N THR A 173 39.74 -6.75 -0.05
CA THR A 173 41.18 -6.74 0.28
C THR A 173 41.95 -5.56 -0.32
N ASN A 174 41.35 -4.80 -1.25
CA ASN A 174 41.98 -3.62 -1.87
C ASN A 174 41.62 -2.29 -1.16
N VAL A 175 40.81 -2.34 -0.09
CA VAL A 175 40.69 -1.24 0.88
C VAL A 175 41.83 -1.38 1.88
N GLY A 176 43.06 -1.04 1.45
CA GLY A 176 44.19 -0.86 2.35
C GLY A 176 43.93 0.29 3.34
N PRO A 177 44.56 0.30 4.53
CA PRO A 177 44.25 1.26 5.58
C PRO A 177 44.45 2.69 5.06
N SER A 178 43.36 3.46 5.04
CA SER A 178 43.39 4.89 4.78
C SER A 178 44.24 5.54 5.88
N ALA A 179 45.51 5.78 5.55
CA ALA A 179 46.38 6.58 6.37
C ALA A 179 45.96 8.05 6.32
N ALA A 180 46.13 8.66 7.49
CA ALA A 180 46.37 10.08 7.76
C ALA A 180 45.18 10.94 8.19
N PRO A 181 45.44 12.07 8.87
CA PRO A 181 46.69 12.52 9.51
C PRO A 181 46.66 12.51 11.05
#